data_AF-A0A2V6TTB2-F1
#
_entry.id   AF-A0A2V6TTB2-F1
#
_cell.length_a   1.000
_cell.length_b   1.000
_cell.length_c   1.000
_cell.angle_alpha   90.00
_cell.angle_beta   90.00
_cell.angle_gamma   90.00
#
_symmetry.space_group_name_H-M   'P 1'
#
loop_
_entity.id
_entity.type
_entity.pdbx_description
1 polymer ?
#
loop_
_entity_poly.entity_id
_entity_poly.type
_entity_poly.pdbx_seq_one_letter_code
_entity_poly.pdbx_strand_id
1 'polypeptide(L)'
;MRRISGATAVVALAGVLGGAAIARGQHGHTGSHDEGHRAAQACATEFEQVVGEGRGFGMAFAADQNGYPGPMHVLELKDRLKLTAEQEAKMQHLMHAMFAESKPKSARLLEAEATLRRLFASQTADDAAVRAAVDAVERARREVRLVHLLTRWGGR
;
A
#
# COMPACT_ATOMS: atom_id res chain seq x y z
N MET A 1 -11.14 -41.27 65.68
CA MET A 1 -11.08 -42.59 65.02
C MET A 1 -12.49 -43.01 64.63
N ARG A 2 -12.66 -43.68 63.48
CA ARG A 2 -13.88 -44.19 62.79
C ARG A 2 -14.59 -43.15 61.89
N ARG A 3 -14.26 -43.03 60.59
CA ARG A 3 -14.57 -43.89 59.39
C ARG A 3 -16.07 -43.88 59.03
N ILE A 4 -16.48 -43.04 58.07
CA ILE A 4 -16.78 -43.29 56.63
C ILE A 4 -17.99 -44.23 56.39
N SER A 5 -19.00 -43.70 55.68
CA SER A 5 -19.84 -44.30 54.61
C SER A 5 -20.90 -43.24 54.26
N GLY A 6 -21.08 -42.72 53.05
CA GLY A 6 -20.94 -43.32 51.72
C GLY A 6 -22.34 -43.63 51.18
N ALA A 7 -22.97 -42.68 50.49
CA ALA A 7 -24.07 -42.94 49.57
C ALA A 7 -24.06 -41.87 48.47
N THR A 8 -23.47 -42.25 47.35
CA THR A 8 -23.39 -41.57 46.06
C THR A 8 -24.78 -41.34 45.50
N ALA A 9 -25.18 -40.07 45.35
CA ALA A 9 -26.31 -39.71 44.50
C ALA A 9 -25.81 -39.59 43.05
N VAL A 10 -26.18 -40.55 42.21
CA VAL A 10 -26.01 -40.46 40.76
C VAL A 10 -27.06 -39.49 40.24
N VAL A 11 -26.65 -38.24 39.97
CA VAL A 11 -27.45 -37.30 39.20
C VAL A 11 -27.05 -37.45 37.74
N ALA A 12 -27.88 -38.17 36.98
CA ALA A 12 -27.85 -38.12 35.53
C ALA A 12 -28.43 -36.77 35.10
N LEU A 13 -27.57 -35.80 34.76
CA LEU A 13 -27.99 -34.55 34.12
C LEU A 13 -27.64 -34.62 32.64
N ALA A 14 -28.71 -34.60 31.84
CA ALA A 14 -28.72 -34.68 30.40
C ALA A 14 -27.83 -33.61 29.75
N GLY A 15 -27.11 -34.03 28.71
CA GLY A 15 -26.27 -33.15 27.90
C GLY A 15 -27.07 -32.08 27.18
N VAL A 16 -26.73 -30.82 27.45
CA VAL A 16 -27.06 -29.69 26.58
C VAL A 16 -25.78 -29.33 25.82
N LEU A 17 -25.61 -29.92 24.64
CA LEU A 17 -24.67 -29.43 23.63
C LEU A 17 -25.29 -28.19 22.98
N GLY A 18 -25.25 -27.07 23.68
CA GLY A 18 -25.54 -25.75 23.13
C GLY A 18 -24.30 -25.23 22.42
N GLY A 19 -24.19 -25.51 21.12
CA GLY A 19 -23.09 -25.02 20.28
C GLY A 19 -22.98 -23.50 20.39
N ALA A 20 -21.82 -23.01 20.84
CA ALA A 20 -21.46 -21.61 20.68
C ALA A 20 -21.50 -21.31 19.18
N ALA A 21 -22.42 -20.43 18.78
CA ALA A 21 -22.49 -19.89 17.45
C ALA A 21 -21.12 -19.33 17.09
N ILE A 22 -20.42 -19.97 16.14
CA ILE A 22 -19.29 -19.35 15.49
C ILE A 22 -19.86 -18.13 14.78
N ALA A 23 -19.69 -16.95 15.39
CA ALA A 23 -19.80 -15.69 14.71
C ALA A 23 -18.73 -15.68 13.61
N ARG A 24 -19.07 -16.25 12.45
CA ARG A 24 -18.34 -15.97 11.22
C ARG A 24 -18.50 -14.46 11.02
N GLY A 25 -17.39 -13.73 11.16
CA GLY A 25 -17.31 -12.36 10.66
C GLY A 25 -17.69 -12.38 9.19
N GLN A 26 -18.93 -12.01 8.91
CA GLN A 26 -19.39 -11.75 7.56
C GLN A 26 -18.70 -10.45 7.15
N HIS A 27 -17.56 -10.56 6.47
CA HIS A 27 -17.07 -9.45 5.66
C HIS A 27 -18.14 -9.19 4.61
N GLY A 28 -18.98 -8.19 4.87
CA GLY A 28 -20.06 -7.80 3.99
C GLY A 28 -19.47 -7.29 2.68
N HIS A 29 -19.42 -8.14 1.66
CA HIS A 29 -19.33 -7.71 0.27
C HIS A 29 -20.67 -7.06 -0.10
N THR A 30 -20.91 -5.86 0.42
CA THR A 30 -22.15 -5.08 0.20
C THR A 30 -22.06 -4.18 -1.03
N GLY A 31 -20.89 -4.07 -1.65
CA GLY A 31 -20.74 -3.42 -2.94
C GLY A 31 -21.24 -4.32 -4.07
N SER A 32 -22.09 -3.79 -4.94
CA SER A 32 -22.39 -4.44 -6.22
C SER A 32 -21.08 -4.65 -7.02
N HIS A 33 -21.02 -5.68 -7.87
CA HIS A 33 -19.85 -5.92 -8.73
C HIS A 33 -19.43 -4.66 -9.52
N ASP A 34 -20.40 -3.85 -9.93
CA ASP A 34 -20.18 -2.60 -10.65
C ASP A 34 -19.50 -1.53 -9.80
N GLU A 35 -19.80 -1.47 -8.51
CA GLU A 35 -19.19 -0.51 -7.58
C GLU A 35 -17.71 -0.81 -7.34
N GLY A 36 -17.37 -2.08 -7.12
CA GLY A 36 -15.97 -2.51 -6.97
C GLY A 36 -15.15 -2.24 -8.24
N HIS A 37 -15.75 -2.47 -9.42
CA HIS A 37 -15.08 -2.18 -10.69
C HIS A 37 -14.81 -0.68 -10.88
N ARG A 38 -15.80 0.19 -10.60
CA ARG A 38 -15.61 1.65 -10.67
C ARG A 38 -14.55 2.14 -9.70
N ALA A 39 -14.51 1.62 -8.48
CA ALA A 39 -13.50 1.98 -7.49
C ALA A 39 -12.08 1.61 -7.96
N ALA A 40 -11.91 0.44 -8.57
CA ALA A 40 -10.63 0.02 -9.15
C ALA A 40 -10.20 0.93 -10.32
N GLN A 41 -11.13 1.31 -11.20
CA GLN A 41 -10.86 2.26 -12.28
C GLN A 41 -10.46 3.65 -11.76
N ALA A 42 -11.14 4.14 -10.72
CA ALA A 42 -10.81 5.41 -10.09
C ALA A 42 -9.40 5.39 -9.49
N CYS A 43 -9.04 4.32 -8.76
CA CYS A 43 -7.69 4.14 -8.22
C CYS A 43 -6.62 4.09 -9.31
N ALA A 44 -6.88 3.41 -10.43
CA ALA A 44 -5.96 3.38 -11.56
C ALA A 44 -5.76 4.77 -12.19
N THR A 45 -6.85 5.54 -12.33
CA THR A 45 -6.80 6.93 -12.84
C THR A 45 -6.02 7.83 -11.90
N GLU A 46 -6.26 7.71 -10.59
CA GLU A 46 -5.53 8.47 -9.56
C GLU A 46 -4.03 8.13 -9.57
N PHE A 47 -3.68 6.85 -9.71
CA PHE A 47 -2.29 6.43 -9.87
C PHE A 47 -1.62 7.14 -11.05
N GLU A 48 -2.25 7.15 -12.23
CA GLU A 48 -1.70 7.83 -13.42
C GLU A 48 -1.49 9.34 -13.18
N GLN A 49 -2.44 10.01 -12.54
CA GLN A 49 -2.35 11.43 -12.20
C GLN A 49 -1.21 11.71 -11.21
N VAL A 50 -1.21 11.02 -10.07
CA VAL A 50 -0.24 11.24 -8.98
C VAL A 50 1.18 10.90 -9.45
N VAL A 51 1.35 9.77 -10.11
CA VAL A 51 2.66 9.37 -10.64
C VAL A 51 3.08 10.30 -11.78
N GLY A 52 2.16 10.73 -12.64
CA GLY A 52 2.45 11.71 -13.70
C GLY A 52 3.02 13.04 -13.18
N GLU A 53 2.62 13.45 -11.98
CA GLU A 53 3.15 14.64 -11.30
C GLU A 53 4.54 14.40 -10.65
N GLY A 54 5.06 13.17 -10.70
CA GLY A 54 6.30 12.74 -10.05
C GLY A 54 6.13 12.42 -8.56
N ARG A 55 4.89 12.27 -8.08
CA ARG A 55 4.59 11.85 -6.71
C ARG A 55 4.59 10.32 -6.63
N GLY A 56 4.78 9.80 -5.41
CA GLY A 56 5.09 8.38 -5.23
C GLY A 56 3.90 7.42 -5.15
N PHE A 57 2.65 7.87 -4.99
CA PHE A 57 1.49 6.97 -4.79
C PHE A 57 1.80 5.75 -3.88
N GLY A 58 2.40 5.99 -2.71
CA GLY A 58 2.81 4.94 -1.76
C GLY A 58 4.20 4.31 -1.95
N MET A 59 5.00 4.72 -2.95
CA MET A 59 6.35 4.19 -3.20
C MET A 59 7.29 4.24 -1.97
N ALA A 60 7.13 5.25 -1.11
CA ALA A 60 7.95 5.46 0.08
C ALA A 60 7.35 4.90 1.38
N PHE A 61 6.19 4.24 1.37
CA PHE A 61 5.51 3.83 2.62
C PHE A 61 6.37 3.02 3.58
N ALA A 62 7.27 2.17 3.07
CA ALA A 62 8.21 1.44 3.91
C ALA A 62 9.12 2.36 4.73
N ALA A 63 9.52 3.52 4.20
CA ALA A 63 10.29 4.53 4.90
C ALA A 63 9.39 5.41 5.80
N ASP A 64 8.28 5.90 5.25
CA ASP A 64 7.37 6.82 5.95
C ASP A 64 6.80 6.21 7.24
N GLN A 65 6.35 4.95 7.18
CA GLN A 65 5.79 4.23 8.33
C GLN A 65 6.84 3.88 9.41
N ASN A 66 8.13 4.03 9.09
CA ASN A 66 9.25 3.72 9.98
C ASN A 66 10.05 4.97 10.38
N GLY A 67 9.44 6.15 10.31
CA GLY A 67 10.05 7.39 10.80
C GLY A 67 11.11 7.99 9.86
N TYR A 68 11.10 7.62 8.59
CA TYR A 68 11.97 8.17 7.55
C TYR A 68 11.15 8.91 6.48
N PRO A 69 10.45 10.00 6.84
CA PRO A 69 9.55 10.69 5.92
C PRO A 69 10.31 11.32 4.74
N GLY A 70 9.66 11.34 3.57
CA GLY A 70 10.08 12.16 2.44
C GLY A 70 10.02 13.67 2.72
N PRO A 71 10.71 14.51 1.91
CA PRO A 71 10.80 15.95 2.15
C PRO A 71 9.44 16.67 2.10
N MET A 72 8.49 16.22 1.27
CA MET A 72 7.13 16.77 1.26
C MET A 72 6.46 16.64 2.62
N HIS A 73 6.50 15.45 3.22
CA HIS A 73 5.83 15.21 4.49
C HIS A 73 6.49 15.97 5.64
N VAL A 74 7.81 16.17 5.60
CA VAL A 74 8.51 17.03 6.56
C VAL A 74 8.07 18.48 6.42
N LEU A 75 7.92 18.99 5.20
CA LEU A 75 7.45 20.36 4.94
C LEU A 75 5.99 20.57 5.34
N GLU A 76 5.11 19.59 5.11
CA GLU A 76 3.71 19.59 5.59
C GLU A 76 3.62 19.71 7.11
N LEU A 77 4.61 19.16 7.83
CA LEU A 77 4.67 19.14 9.28
C LEU A 77 5.58 20.22 9.87
N LYS A 78 6.05 21.19 9.08
CA LYS A 78 7.12 22.12 9.49
C LYS A 78 6.87 22.85 10.81
N ASP A 79 5.64 23.31 11.05
CA ASP A 79 5.28 24.03 12.27
C ASP A 79 5.24 23.11 13.49
N ARG A 80 4.77 21.88 13.30
CA ARG A 80 4.72 20.84 14.34
C ARG A 80 6.13 20.36 14.72
N LEU A 81 7.01 20.25 13.72
CA LEU A 81 8.41 19.87 13.89
C LEU A 81 9.30 21.04 14.33
N LYS A 82 8.77 22.27 14.29
CA LYS A 82 9.51 23.52 14.59
C LYS A 82 10.80 23.62 13.80
N LEU A 83 10.71 23.38 12.48
CA LEU A 83 11.88 23.45 11.61
C LEU A 83 12.51 24.85 11.65
N THR A 84 13.84 24.89 11.69
CA THR A 84 14.57 26.13 11.46
C THR A 84 14.45 26.54 9.98
N ALA A 85 14.69 27.81 9.67
CA ALA A 85 14.70 28.29 8.28
C ALA A 85 15.67 27.49 7.40
N GLU A 86 16.81 27.07 7.95
CA GLU A 86 17.82 26.25 7.26
C GLU A 86 17.30 24.83 6.98
N GLN A 87 16.59 24.22 7.94
CA GLN A 87 15.99 22.90 7.76
C GLN A 87 14.86 22.93 6.73
N GLU A 88 14.01 23.96 6.77
CA GLU A 88 12.96 24.17 5.77
C GLU A 88 13.57 24.35 4.37
N ALA A 89 14.57 25.22 4.22
CA ALA A 89 15.26 25.44 2.94
C ALA A 89 15.91 24.15 2.41
N LYS A 90 16.55 23.35 3.28
CA LYS A 90 17.10 22.04 2.91
C LYS A 90 16.01 21.09 2.40
N MET A 91 14.85 21.06 3.04
CA MET A 91 13.74 20.20 2.62
C MET A 91 13.10 20.65 1.32
N GLN A 92 12.95 21.95 1.10
CA GLN A 92 12.48 22.46 -0.18
C GLN A 92 13.45 22.08 -1.31
N HIS A 93 14.76 22.20 -1.08
CA HIS A 93 15.78 21.77 -2.04
C HIS A 93 15.68 20.27 -2.35
N LEU A 94 15.60 19.40 -1.33
CA LEU A 94 15.44 17.96 -1.53
C LEU A 94 14.13 17.62 -2.27
N MET A 95 13.02 18.29 -1.94
CA MET A 95 11.75 18.11 -2.63
C MET A 95 11.86 18.45 -4.11
N HIS A 96 12.47 19.59 -4.46
CA HIS A 96 12.68 19.98 -5.84
C HIS A 96 13.57 18.99 -6.60
N ALA A 97 14.67 18.54 -6.00
CA ALA A 97 15.55 17.53 -6.58
C ALA A 97 14.81 16.19 -6.80
N MET A 98 14.04 15.74 -5.81
CA MET A 98 13.21 14.54 -5.90
C MET A 98 12.25 14.62 -7.09
N PHE A 99 11.53 15.74 -7.25
CA PHE A 99 10.59 15.90 -8.37
C PHE A 99 11.29 16.00 -9.73
N ALA A 100 12.44 16.67 -9.80
CA ALA A 100 13.23 16.76 -11.02
C ALA A 100 13.69 15.38 -11.49
N GLU A 101 14.04 14.48 -10.57
CA GLU A 101 14.39 13.09 -10.91
C GLU A 101 13.17 12.20 -11.14
N SER A 102 12.12 12.33 -10.32
CA SER A 102 10.96 11.43 -10.34
C SER A 102 10.09 11.61 -11.58
N LYS A 103 9.86 12.85 -12.03
CA LYS A 103 8.98 13.13 -13.19
C LYS A 103 9.37 12.36 -14.47
N PRO A 104 10.61 12.43 -14.98
CA PRO A 104 10.99 11.69 -16.18
C PRO A 104 10.96 10.16 -15.97
N LYS A 105 11.25 9.66 -14.77
CA LYS A 105 11.15 8.23 -14.44
C LYS A 105 9.69 7.76 -14.38
N SER A 106 8.82 8.58 -13.84
CA SER A 106 7.39 8.35 -13.75
C SER A 106 6.73 8.32 -15.13
N ALA A 107 7.11 9.23 -16.04
CA ALA A 107 6.66 9.18 -17.42
C ALA A 107 7.01 7.85 -18.12
N ARG A 108 8.20 7.29 -17.86
CA ARG A 108 8.60 5.97 -18.38
C ARG A 108 7.78 4.83 -17.77
N LEU A 109 7.45 4.91 -16.48
CA LEU A 109 6.57 3.93 -15.83
C LEU A 109 5.17 3.96 -16.45
N LEU A 110 4.59 5.14 -16.65
CA LEU A 110 3.27 5.28 -17.26
C LEU A 110 3.25 4.77 -18.71
N GLU A 111 4.30 5.01 -19.50
CA GLU A 111 4.39 4.47 -20.85
C GLU A 111 4.55 2.94 -20.87
N ALA A 112 5.30 2.37 -19.93
CA ALA A 112 5.43 0.92 -19.80
C ALA A 112 4.08 0.26 -19.42
N GLU A 113 3.34 0.87 -18.48
CA GLU A 113 1.99 0.44 -18.11
C GLU A 113 1.00 0.56 -19.29
N ALA A 114 1.08 1.66 -20.05
CA ALA A 114 0.27 1.85 -21.25
C ALA A 114 0.60 0.80 -22.34
N THR A 115 1.88 0.44 -22.48
CA THR A 115 2.32 -0.62 -23.40
C THR A 115 1.75 -1.98 -22.99
N LEU A 116 1.83 -2.33 -21.70
CA LEU A 116 1.23 -3.57 -21.18
C LEU A 116 -0.29 -3.60 -21.41
N ARG A 117 -0.98 -2.47 -21.18
CA ARG A 117 -2.42 -2.34 -21.45
C ARG A 117 -2.75 -2.54 -22.93
N ARG A 118 -1.99 -1.92 -23.83
CA ARG A 118 -2.16 -2.07 -25.29
C ARG A 118 -1.94 -3.51 -25.72
N LEU A 119 -0.96 -4.22 -25.16
CA LEU A 119 -0.67 -5.63 -25.48
C LEU A 119 -1.89 -6.53 -25.24
N PHE A 120 -2.62 -6.32 -24.14
CA PHE A 120 -3.86 -7.04 -23.87
C PHE A 120 -5.02 -6.54 -24.73
N ALA A 121 -5.16 -5.23 -24.92
CA ALA A 121 -6.22 -4.65 -25.73
C ALA A 121 -6.16 -5.08 -27.21
N SER A 122 -4.96 -5.30 -27.75
CA SER A 122 -4.74 -5.79 -29.12
C SER A 122 -4.92 -7.29 -29.29
N GLN A 123 -5.18 -8.05 -28.22
CA GLN A 123 -5.30 -9.52 -28.24
C GLN A 123 -4.04 -10.24 -28.76
N THR A 124 -2.86 -9.62 -28.62
CA THR A 124 -1.56 -10.18 -29.05
C THR A 124 -0.69 -10.61 -27.85
N ALA A 125 -1.30 -10.76 -26.68
CA ALA A 125 -0.61 -11.13 -25.45
C ALA A 125 -0.29 -12.64 -25.43
N ASP A 126 0.92 -13.00 -25.84
CA ASP A 126 1.51 -14.31 -25.55
C ASP A 126 2.41 -14.28 -24.30
N ASP A 127 2.78 -15.46 -23.80
CA ASP A 127 3.59 -15.62 -22.59
C ASP A 127 4.91 -14.84 -22.64
N ALA A 128 5.57 -14.79 -23.79
CA ALA A 128 6.87 -14.13 -23.92
C ALA A 128 6.70 -12.61 -23.91
N ALA A 129 5.71 -12.09 -24.63
CA ALA A 129 5.39 -10.68 -24.70
C ALA A 129 4.94 -10.14 -23.34
N VAL A 130 4.11 -10.89 -22.61
CA VAL A 130 3.65 -10.51 -21.27
C VAL A 130 4.82 -10.42 -20.28
N ARG A 131 5.71 -11.43 -20.25
CA ARG A 131 6.90 -11.40 -19.39
C ARG A 131 7.79 -10.19 -19.70
N ALA A 132 8.05 -9.94 -20.98
CA ALA A 132 8.87 -8.80 -21.39
C ALA A 132 8.26 -7.44 -20.99
N ALA A 133 6.94 -7.29 -21.16
CA ALA A 133 6.22 -6.07 -20.79
C ALA A 133 6.20 -5.85 -19.27
N VAL A 134 5.94 -6.90 -18.48
CA VAL A 134 6.00 -6.84 -17.01
C VAL A 134 7.41 -6.49 -16.52
N ASP A 135 8.45 -7.11 -17.08
CA ASP A 135 9.83 -6.77 -16.74
C ASP A 135 10.15 -5.29 -17.02
N ALA A 136 9.60 -4.73 -18.11
CA ALA A 136 9.77 -3.32 -18.43
C ALA A 136 9.05 -2.41 -17.41
N VAL A 137 7.82 -2.75 -17.04
CA VAL A 137 7.05 -2.05 -15.99
C VAL A 137 7.81 -2.08 -14.67
N GLU A 138 8.27 -3.25 -14.22
CA GLU A 138 8.92 -3.39 -12.92
C GLU A 138 10.29 -2.72 -12.86
N ARG A 139 11.05 -2.72 -13.96
CA ARG A 139 12.27 -1.90 -14.07
C ARG A 139 11.96 -0.42 -13.91
N ALA A 140 10.93 0.10 -14.59
CA ALA A 140 10.56 1.51 -14.48
C ALA A 140 10.01 1.85 -13.07
N ARG A 141 9.19 0.96 -12.49
CA ARG A 141 8.63 1.09 -11.14
C ARG A 141 9.73 1.16 -10.09
N ARG A 142 10.74 0.28 -10.19
CA ARG A 142 11.92 0.30 -9.32
C ARG A 142 12.60 1.66 -9.33
N GLU A 143 12.79 2.26 -10.50
CA GLU A 143 13.45 3.55 -10.63
C GLU A 143 12.69 4.67 -9.91
N VAL A 144 11.37 4.74 -10.06
CA VAL A 144 10.51 5.70 -9.32
C VAL A 144 10.56 5.42 -7.82
N ARG A 145 10.46 4.15 -7.43
CA ARG A 145 10.49 3.75 -6.01
C ARG A 145 11.80 4.12 -5.33
N LEU A 146 12.93 3.96 -6.02
CA LEU A 146 14.25 4.33 -5.50
C LEU A 146 14.35 5.84 -5.26
N VAL A 147 13.85 6.70 -6.16
CA VAL A 147 13.85 8.16 -5.95
C VAL A 147 13.17 8.51 -4.64
N HIS A 148 11.98 7.95 -4.40
CA HIS A 148 11.20 8.24 -3.19
C HIS A 148 11.80 7.64 -1.91
N LEU A 149 12.40 6.44 -1.96
CA LEU A 149 13.02 5.81 -0.79
C LEU A 149 14.39 6.42 -0.42
N LEU A 150 15.16 6.87 -1.41
CA LEU A 150 16.47 7.45 -1.19
C LEU A 150 16.38 8.95 -0.86
N THR A 151 15.31 9.63 -1.29
CA THR A 151 15.07 11.03 -0.94
C THR A 151 14.21 11.13 0.31
N ARG A 152 14.84 10.89 1.46
CA ARG A 152 14.21 10.91 2.79
C ARG A 152 14.97 11.82 3.74
N TRP A 153 14.30 12.26 4.79
CA TRP A 153 14.97 12.87 5.92
C TRP A 153 15.83 11.82 6.64
N GLY A 154 17.15 11.97 6.53
CA GLY A 154 18.13 11.20 7.29
C GLY A 154 18.71 12.07 8.40
N GLY A 155 18.04 12.08 9.55
CA GLY A 155 18.55 12.70 10.78
C GLY A 155 19.31 11.67 11.62
N ARG A 156 20.60 11.53 11.35
CA ARG A 156 21.65 11.31 12.35
C ARG A 156 22.91 11.98 11.86
#